data_AF-A0A925CCF7-F1
#
_entry.id   AF-A0A925CCF7-F1
#
_cell.length_a   1.000
_cell.length_b   1.000
_cell.length_c   1.000
_cell.angle_alpha   90.00
_cell.angle_beta   90.00
_cell.angle_gamma   90.00
#
_symmetry.space_group_name_H-M   'P 1'
#
loop_
_entity.id
_entity.type
_entity.pdbx_description
1 polymer ?
#
loop_
_entity_poly.entity_id
_entity_poly.type
_entity_poly.pdbx_seq_one_letter_code
_entity_poly.pdbx_strand_id
1 'polypeptide(L)'
;MFFKRKPSPGAALGSAPSSIEPSVIRAANLVVLKKAGFRVAPNLPFADPRNPPVRPREEIVRRLASLEALCLYVAAPPEKYPEGPLREMIEAHNLLGIMPAEERAIMAMGRDDAFAANKEAIGWRMENLVPLAWALGNETPPGIDGEMIGGDELDQILTEFSPRTAADCAAMLAGNTMRSAAEIVAMEDLFYGAHNAVRSAQFSDPKCVPRGFDPVAGGGVIHERRHALTWMTSPGTPWGDVDLST
;
A
#
# COMPACT_ATOMS: atom_id res chain seq x y z
N MET A 1 -10.39 31.26 -56.85
CA MET A 1 -10.85 29.85 -56.72
C MET A 1 -10.80 29.46 -55.26
N PHE A 2 -11.96 29.46 -54.58
CA PHE A 2 -12.10 29.08 -53.18
C PHE A 2 -12.34 27.57 -53.09
N PHE A 3 -11.40 26.80 -52.53
CA PHE A 3 -11.64 25.42 -52.17
C PHE A 3 -12.25 25.34 -50.76
N LYS A 4 -13.55 25.05 -50.70
CA LYS A 4 -14.24 24.66 -49.46
C LYS A 4 -13.69 23.32 -48.97
N ARG A 5 -12.99 23.30 -47.84
CA ARG A 5 -12.70 22.06 -47.09
C ARG A 5 -13.99 21.61 -46.40
N LYS A 6 -14.45 20.38 -46.70
CA LYS A 6 -15.49 19.69 -45.93
C LYS A 6 -14.94 19.36 -44.54
N PRO A 7 -15.73 19.46 -43.46
CA PRO A 7 -15.34 18.92 -42.16
C PRO A 7 -15.35 17.38 -42.23
N SER A 8 -14.28 16.76 -41.76
CA SER A 8 -14.23 15.31 -41.53
C SER A 8 -15.24 14.92 -40.44
N PRO A 9 -15.95 13.79 -40.57
CA PRO A 9 -16.79 13.30 -39.50
C PRO A 9 -15.90 12.92 -38.33
N GLY A 10 -16.15 13.54 -37.17
CA GLY A 10 -15.55 13.14 -35.91
C GLY A 10 -15.90 11.68 -35.64
N ALA A 11 -14.91 10.80 -35.73
CA ALA A 11 -15.00 9.50 -35.14
C ALA A 11 -15.15 9.71 -33.63
N ALA A 12 -16.33 9.39 -33.10
CA ALA A 12 -16.51 9.24 -31.68
C ALA A 12 -15.43 8.30 -31.17
N LEU A 13 -14.52 8.82 -30.35
CA LEU A 13 -13.63 8.01 -29.54
C LEU A 13 -14.53 7.13 -28.68
N GLY A 14 -14.65 5.86 -29.08
CA GLY A 14 -15.28 4.85 -28.24
C GLY A 14 -14.54 4.86 -26.91
N SER A 15 -15.25 5.21 -25.85
CA SER A 15 -14.80 5.04 -24.49
C SER A 15 -14.35 3.59 -24.32
N ALA A 16 -13.07 3.39 -23.98
CA ALA A 16 -12.58 2.08 -23.57
C ALA A 16 -13.46 1.55 -22.42
N PRO A 17 -13.78 0.24 -22.37
CA PRO A 17 -14.62 -0.30 -21.31
C PRO A 17 -13.93 -0.06 -19.96
N SER A 18 -14.55 0.74 -19.10
CA SER A 18 -13.93 1.34 -17.91
C SER A 18 -14.11 0.55 -16.61
N SER A 19 -14.47 -0.73 -16.65
CA SER A 19 -14.61 -1.53 -15.43
C SER A 19 -14.45 -3.03 -15.71
N ILE A 20 -13.46 -3.66 -15.07
CA ILE A 20 -13.44 -5.12 -14.94
C ILE A 20 -14.51 -5.46 -13.90
N GLU A 21 -15.39 -6.40 -14.23
CA GLU A 21 -16.44 -6.85 -13.31
C GLU A 21 -15.85 -7.39 -11.99
N PRO A 22 -16.34 -6.94 -10.83
CA PRO A 22 -15.94 -7.44 -9.50
C PRO A 22 -15.81 -8.97 -9.39
N SER A 23 -16.75 -9.69 -10.00
CA SER A 23 -16.79 -11.16 -10.02
C SER A 23 -15.59 -11.79 -10.75
N VAL A 24 -15.07 -11.11 -11.78
CA VAL A 24 -13.92 -11.57 -12.56
C VAL A 24 -12.64 -11.43 -11.74
N ILE A 25 -12.49 -10.31 -11.02
CA ILE A 25 -11.36 -10.07 -10.10
C ILE A 25 -11.33 -11.17 -9.04
N ARG A 26 -12.45 -11.38 -8.33
CA ARG A 26 -12.54 -12.41 -7.28
C ARG A 26 -12.21 -13.80 -7.81
N ALA A 27 -12.77 -14.19 -8.96
CA ALA A 27 -12.52 -15.51 -9.54
C ALA A 27 -11.02 -15.72 -9.83
N ALA A 28 -10.34 -14.73 -10.37
CA ALA A 28 -8.90 -14.79 -10.63
C ALA A 28 -8.09 -14.92 -9.32
N ASN A 29 -8.40 -14.11 -8.31
CA ASN A 29 -7.71 -14.14 -7.03
C ASN A 29 -7.89 -15.47 -6.29
N LEU A 30 -9.08 -16.07 -6.32
CA LEU A 30 -9.32 -17.40 -5.73
C LEU A 30 -8.45 -18.48 -6.37
N VAL A 31 -8.14 -18.38 -7.67
CA VAL A 31 -7.19 -19.30 -8.34
C VAL A 31 -5.78 -19.09 -7.82
N VAL A 32 -5.33 -17.84 -7.66
CA VAL A 32 -4.01 -17.50 -7.12
C VAL A 32 -3.87 -18.04 -5.68
N LEU A 33 -4.85 -17.75 -4.82
CA LEU A 33 -4.88 -18.19 -3.42
C LEU A 33 -4.85 -19.71 -3.30
N LYS A 34 -5.70 -20.40 -4.07
CA LYS A 34 -5.72 -21.86 -4.09
C LYS A 34 -4.39 -22.45 -4.56
N LYS A 35 -3.76 -21.86 -5.58
CA LYS A 35 -2.45 -22.30 -6.08
C LYS A 35 -1.34 -22.08 -5.04
N ALA A 36 -1.40 -20.99 -4.29
CA ALA A 36 -0.48 -20.71 -3.19
C ALA A 36 -0.71 -21.62 -1.98
N GLY A 37 -1.85 -22.31 -1.90
CA GLY A 37 -2.17 -23.27 -0.83
C GLY A 37 -3.11 -22.73 0.24
N PHE A 38 -3.65 -21.52 0.06
CA PHE A 38 -4.67 -20.96 0.94
C PHE A 38 -6.04 -21.58 0.67
N ARG A 39 -6.83 -21.75 1.74
CA ARG A 39 -8.25 -22.11 1.68
C ARG A 39 -9.07 -20.99 2.28
N VAL A 40 -9.75 -20.27 1.39
CA VAL A 40 -10.55 -19.10 1.72
C VAL A 40 -12.02 -19.49 1.81
N ALA A 41 -12.79 -18.80 2.66
CA ALA A 41 -14.22 -19.02 2.73
C ALA A 41 -14.90 -18.68 1.37
N PRO A 42 -15.81 -19.54 0.85
CA PRO A 42 -16.37 -19.38 -0.49
C PRO A 42 -17.34 -18.19 -0.61
N ASN A 43 -17.90 -17.74 0.52
CA ASN A 43 -18.92 -16.68 0.57
C ASN A 43 -18.38 -15.38 1.15
N LEU A 44 -17.07 -15.14 1.05
CA LEU A 44 -16.50 -13.87 1.47
C LEU A 44 -17.15 -12.71 0.72
N PRO A 45 -17.60 -11.64 1.41
CA PRO A 45 -18.03 -10.42 0.75
C PRO A 45 -16.98 -9.96 -0.26
N PHE A 46 -17.40 -9.47 -1.42
CA PHE A 46 -16.51 -8.71 -2.28
C PHE A 46 -16.92 -7.25 -2.12
N ALA A 47 -15.99 -6.39 -1.74
CA ALA A 47 -16.28 -4.97 -1.68
C ALA A 47 -16.56 -4.50 -3.11
N ASP A 48 -17.79 -4.06 -3.38
CA ASP A 48 -18.09 -3.37 -4.63
C ASP A 48 -17.12 -2.17 -4.74
N PRO A 49 -16.34 -2.04 -5.83
CA PRO A 49 -15.46 -0.89 -6.00
C PRO A 49 -16.26 0.40 -5.82
N ARG A 50 -15.98 1.12 -4.73
CA ARG A 50 -16.58 2.42 -4.42
C ARG A 50 -16.32 3.42 -5.54
N ASN A 51 -17.00 4.57 -5.52
CA ASN A 51 -16.72 5.65 -6.46
C ASN A 51 -16.27 6.93 -5.72
N PRO A 52 -14.99 7.37 -5.84
CA PRO A 52 -13.91 6.67 -6.53
C PRO A 52 -13.45 5.41 -5.77
N PRO A 53 -12.94 4.39 -6.46
CA PRO A 53 -12.56 3.12 -5.84
C PRO A 53 -11.21 3.19 -5.12
N VAL A 54 -10.41 4.21 -5.44
CA VAL A 54 -9.05 4.40 -4.94
C VAL A 54 -8.80 5.86 -4.63
N ARG A 55 -8.00 6.13 -3.59
CA ARG A 55 -7.54 7.47 -3.21
C ARG A 55 -6.79 8.16 -4.34
N PRO A 56 -6.84 9.50 -4.42
CA PRO A 56 -5.99 10.27 -5.31
C PRO A 56 -4.50 9.95 -5.10
N ARG A 57 -3.73 9.95 -6.19
CA ARG A 57 -2.27 9.74 -6.18
C ARG A 57 -1.57 10.57 -5.11
N GLU A 58 -1.95 11.84 -4.99
CA GLU A 58 -1.34 12.76 -4.03
C GLU A 58 -1.42 12.24 -2.59
N GLU A 59 -2.57 11.69 -2.18
CA GLU A 59 -2.73 11.14 -0.83
C GLU A 59 -1.79 9.94 -0.61
N ILE A 60 -1.63 9.09 -1.63
CA ILE A 60 -0.80 7.88 -1.57
C ILE A 60 0.69 8.24 -1.50
N VAL A 61 1.16 9.18 -2.35
CA VAL A 61 2.55 9.69 -2.32
C VAL A 61 2.87 10.28 -0.95
N ARG A 62 1.96 11.14 -0.45
CA ARG A 62 2.10 11.77 0.85
C ARG A 62 2.14 10.76 1.99
N ARG A 63 1.31 9.72 1.93
CA ARG A 63 1.30 8.65 2.94
C ARG A 63 2.57 7.81 2.91
N LEU A 64 3.07 7.45 1.72
CA LEU A 64 4.36 6.77 1.56
C LEU A 64 5.48 7.59 2.22
N ALA A 65 5.60 8.87 1.85
CA ALA A 65 6.63 9.75 2.39
C ALA A 65 6.52 9.92 3.92
N SER A 66 5.31 10.08 4.47
CA SER A 66 5.11 10.15 5.92
C SER A 66 5.55 8.88 6.63
N LEU A 67 5.14 7.72 6.12
CA LEU A 67 5.45 6.45 6.76
C LEU A 67 6.96 6.17 6.70
N GLU A 68 7.59 6.43 5.56
CA GLU A 68 9.02 6.33 5.40
C GLU A 68 9.76 7.23 6.39
N ALA A 69 9.39 8.50 6.49
CA ALA A 69 10.02 9.43 7.42
C ALA A 69 9.90 8.94 8.87
N LEU A 70 8.75 8.39 9.25
CA LEU A 70 8.53 7.78 10.57
C LEU A 70 9.43 6.55 10.78
N CYS A 71 9.50 5.65 9.80
CA CYS A 71 10.34 4.47 9.84
C CYS A 71 11.83 4.82 9.96
N LEU A 72 12.30 5.79 9.17
CA LEU A 72 13.68 6.28 9.23
C LEU A 72 14.00 6.98 10.55
N TYR A 73 13.06 7.78 11.06
CA TYR A 73 13.23 8.47 12.34
C TYR A 73 13.41 7.46 13.47
N VAL A 74 12.52 6.47 13.55
CA VAL A 74 12.51 5.52 14.67
C VAL A 74 13.58 4.46 14.52
N ALA A 75 13.68 3.79 13.37
CA ALA A 75 14.41 2.52 13.26
C ALA A 75 15.77 2.62 12.58
N ALA A 76 16.05 3.69 11.83
CA ALA A 76 17.29 3.78 11.07
C ALA A 76 18.46 4.28 11.95
N PRO A 77 19.69 3.76 11.75
CA PRO A 77 20.87 4.25 12.46
C PRO A 77 21.10 5.75 12.23
N PRO A 78 21.33 6.56 13.29
CA PRO A 78 21.55 8.00 13.16
C PRO A 78 22.73 8.39 12.27
N GLU A 79 23.74 7.51 12.14
CA GLU A 79 24.92 7.72 11.31
C GLU A 79 24.58 7.63 9.81
N LYS A 80 23.62 6.79 9.42
CA LYS A 80 23.15 6.66 8.03
C LYS A 80 22.06 7.70 7.71
N TYR A 81 21.21 8.00 8.69
CA TYR A 81 20.10 8.96 8.53
C TYR A 81 20.10 9.98 9.66
N PRO A 82 20.86 11.08 9.55
CA PRO A 82 20.92 12.11 10.58
C PRO A 82 19.58 12.83 10.75
N GLU A 83 19.30 13.27 11.98
CA GLU A 83 18.00 13.87 12.34
C GLU A 83 17.70 15.17 11.58
N GLY A 84 18.70 16.06 11.41
CA GLY A 84 18.53 17.35 10.73
C GLY A 84 17.94 17.22 9.32
N PRO A 85 18.61 16.50 8.39
CA PRO A 85 18.09 16.25 7.04
C PRO A 85 16.72 15.57 7.02
N LEU A 86 16.46 14.66 7.97
CA LEU A 86 15.16 14.00 8.06
C LEU A 86 14.06 15.00 8.45
N ARG A 87 14.32 15.88 9.43
CA ARG A 87 13.38 16.94 9.83
C ARG A 87 13.15 17.94 8.70
N GLU A 88 14.19 18.33 7.97
CA GLU A 88 14.07 19.21 6.80
C GLU A 88 13.15 18.60 5.73
N MET A 89 13.28 17.30 5.44
CA MET A 89 12.37 16.59 4.53
C MET A 89 10.92 16.61 5.06
N ILE A 90 10.73 16.28 6.34
CA ILE A 90 9.40 16.26 6.97
C ILE A 90 8.71 17.63 6.87
N GLU A 91 9.46 18.71 7.13
CA GLU A 91 8.96 20.08 7.07
C GLU A 91 8.69 20.52 5.63
N ALA A 92 9.61 20.27 4.70
CA ALA A 92 9.49 20.66 3.29
C ALA A 92 8.23 20.10 2.62
N HIS A 93 7.77 18.93 3.05
CA HIS A 93 6.59 18.26 2.51
C HIS A 93 5.34 18.39 3.40
N ASN A 94 5.45 19.11 4.52
CA ASN A 94 4.40 19.21 5.54
C ASN A 94 3.88 17.82 5.99
N LEU A 95 4.79 16.85 6.16
CA LEU A 95 4.42 15.47 6.47
C LEU A 95 3.77 15.36 7.86
N LEU A 96 4.13 16.24 8.80
CA LEU A 96 3.46 16.28 10.11
C LEU A 96 1.97 16.60 9.97
N GLY A 97 1.57 17.48 9.05
CA GLY A 97 0.16 17.86 8.85
C GLY A 97 -0.74 16.71 8.40
N ILE A 98 -0.17 15.66 7.82
CA ILE A 98 -0.89 14.50 7.26
C ILE A 98 -0.72 13.22 8.09
N MET A 99 0.30 13.15 8.94
CA MET A 99 0.49 12.04 9.89
C MET A 99 -0.68 11.99 10.88
N PRO A 100 -1.22 10.80 11.22
CA PRO A 100 -2.11 10.61 12.35
C PRO A 100 -1.52 11.14 13.67
N ALA A 101 -2.39 11.42 14.64
CA ALA A 101 -1.99 12.00 15.93
C ALA A 101 -0.95 11.15 16.67
N GLU A 102 -1.09 9.82 16.61
CA GLU A 102 -0.13 8.87 17.17
C GLU A 102 1.27 8.98 16.53
N GLU A 103 1.35 9.13 15.21
CA GLU A 103 2.64 9.22 14.51
C GLU A 103 3.31 10.55 14.81
N ARG A 104 2.54 11.64 14.84
CA ARG A 104 3.04 12.95 15.28
C ARG A 104 3.58 12.90 16.71
N ALA A 105 2.92 12.17 17.62
CA ALA A 105 3.38 12.02 18.98
C ALA A 105 4.74 11.30 19.05
N ILE A 106 4.96 10.27 18.22
CA ILE A 106 6.26 9.60 18.08
C ILE A 106 7.32 10.56 17.54
N MET A 107 6.99 11.34 16.50
CA MET A 107 7.92 12.31 15.89
C MET A 107 8.30 13.47 16.82
N ALA A 108 7.52 13.71 17.87
CA ALA A 108 7.79 14.71 18.90
C ALA A 108 8.69 14.19 20.04
N MET A 109 8.88 12.86 20.15
CA MET A 109 9.82 12.27 21.11
C MET A 109 11.26 12.50 20.65
N GLY A 110 12.21 12.49 21.59
CA GLY A 110 13.62 12.32 21.24
C GLY A 110 13.83 11.00 20.52
N ARG A 111 14.76 10.94 19.56
CA ARG A 111 14.91 9.77 18.67
C ARG A 111 15.19 8.47 19.43
N ASP A 112 16.02 8.52 20.47
CA ASP A 112 16.35 7.36 21.29
C ASP A 112 15.11 6.85 22.05
N ASP A 113 14.30 7.76 22.59
CA ASP A 113 13.03 7.42 23.26
C ASP A 113 12.02 6.86 22.26
N ALA A 114 11.95 7.45 21.06
CA ALA A 114 11.09 6.99 19.98
C ALA A 114 11.46 5.55 19.57
N PHE A 115 12.75 5.26 19.39
CA PHE A 115 13.25 3.91 19.11
C PHE A 115 12.92 2.94 20.25
N ALA A 116 13.27 3.28 21.49
CA ALA A 116 13.09 2.41 22.64
C ALA A 116 11.61 2.04 22.85
N ALA A 117 10.69 3.00 22.67
CA ALA A 117 9.27 2.80 22.89
C ALA A 117 8.52 2.19 21.70
N ASN A 118 8.98 2.39 20.45
CA ASN A 118 8.16 2.11 19.27
C ASN A 118 8.81 1.19 18.22
N LYS A 119 10.06 0.76 18.36
CA LYS A 119 10.77 -0.02 17.31
C LYS A 119 10.02 -1.26 16.83
N GLU A 120 9.32 -1.97 17.72
CA GLU A 120 8.59 -3.19 17.34
C GLU A 120 7.37 -2.85 16.48
N ALA A 121 6.55 -1.88 16.93
CA ALA A 121 5.39 -1.42 16.19
C ALA A 121 5.77 -0.81 14.83
N ILE A 122 6.83 0.01 14.79
CA ILE A 122 7.31 0.61 13.54
C ILE A 122 7.96 -0.42 12.62
N GLY A 123 8.62 -1.44 13.17
CA GLY A 123 9.16 -2.56 12.39
C GLY A 123 8.06 -3.27 11.59
N TRP A 124 6.90 -3.53 12.20
CA TRP A 124 5.73 -4.04 11.47
C TRP A 124 5.19 -3.05 10.44
N ARG A 125 5.11 -1.76 10.79
CA ARG A 125 4.59 -0.75 9.86
C ARG A 125 5.40 -0.62 8.57
N MET A 126 6.68 -1.03 8.53
CA MET A 126 7.48 -1.05 7.30
C MET A 126 6.84 -1.90 6.19
N GLU A 127 6.10 -2.94 6.54
CA GLU A 127 5.38 -3.77 5.56
C GLU A 127 4.33 -2.98 4.76
N ASN A 128 3.82 -1.87 5.29
CA ASN A 128 2.91 -0.98 4.57
C ASN A 128 3.60 -0.23 3.42
N LEU A 129 4.94 -0.10 3.43
CA LEU A 129 5.68 0.59 2.36
C LEU A 129 5.56 -0.15 1.02
N VAL A 130 5.60 -1.48 1.04
CA VAL A 130 5.56 -2.34 -0.16
C VAL A 130 4.32 -2.06 -1.02
N PRO A 131 3.07 -2.19 -0.53
CA PRO A 131 1.88 -1.92 -1.33
C PRO A 131 1.76 -0.45 -1.74
N LEU A 132 2.18 0.52 -0.91
CA LEU A 132 2.16 1.93 -1.27
C LEU A 132 3.12 2.24 -2.43
N ALA A 133 4.35 1.74 -2.35
CA ALA A 133 5.35 1.89 -3.40
C ALA A 133 4.90 1.20 -4.70
N TRP A 134 4.41 -0.04 -4.60
CA TRP A 134 3.88 -0.80 -5.74
C TRP A 134 2.74 -0.06 -6.45
N ALA A 135 1.79 0.49 -5.69
CA ALA A 135 0.68 1.26 -6.25
C ALA A 135 1.16 2.51 -7.01
N LEU A 136 2.27 3.12 -6.58
CA LEU A 136 2.87 4.29 -7.21
C LEU A 136 3.83 3.97 -8.37
N GLY A 137 4.03 2.69 -8.66
CA GLY A 137 4.78 2.21 -9.82
C GLY A 137 6.07 1.45 -9.51
N ASN A 138 6.35 1.13 -8.24
CA ASN A 138 7.41 0.19 -7.94
C ASN A 138 7.12 -1.17 -8.60
N GLU A 139 8.16 -1.84 -9.10
CA GLU A 139 7.99 -3.03 -9.92
C GLU A 139 7.55 -4.25 -9.11
N THR A 140 8.04 -4.36 -7.88
CA THR A 140 7.79 -5.52 -7.00
C THR A 140 6.37 -5.46 -6.41
N PRO A 141 5.49 -6.42 -6.73
CA PRO A 141 4.18 -6.52 -6.11
C PRO A 141 4.28 -7.12 -4.70
N PRO A 142 3.41 -6.72 -3.76
CA PRO A 142 3.38 -7.31 -2.43
C PRO A 142 3.02 -8.81 -2.48
N GLY A 143 3.85 -9.64 -1.84
CA GLY A 143 3.66 -11.09 -1.76
C GLY A 143 2.71 -11.52 -0.63
N ILE A 144 2.04 -12.66 -0.83
CA ILE A 144 1.16 -13.31 0.18
C ILE A 144 1.82 -14.53 0.86
N ASP A 145 3.13 -14.69 0.69
CA ASP A 145 3.93 -15.76 1.31
C ASP A 145 4.11 -15.60 2.82
N GLY A 146 3.83 -14.41 3.36
CA GLY A 146 3.99 -14.10 4.78
C GLY A 146 5.45 -13.82 5.15
N GLU A 147 6.33 -13.67 4.17
CA GLU A 147 7.73 -13.30 4.41
C GLU A 147 7.81 -11.80 4.61
N MET A 148 8.51 -11.38 5.67
CA MET A 148 8.80 -9.97 5.92
C MET A 148 9.57 -9.37 4.75
N ILE A 149 9.41 -8.06 4.53
CA ILE A 149 10.16 -7.32 3.54
C ILE A 149 11.67 -7.58 3.70
N GLY A 150 12.31 -8.02 2.62
CA GLY A 150 13.75 -8.28 2.61
C GLY A 150 14.55 -6.99 2.72
N GLY A 151 15.80 -7.10 3.21
CA GLY A 151 16.71 -5.95 3.29
C GLY A 151 16.95 -5.26 1.95
N ASP A 152 17.11 -6.04 0.88
CA ASP A 152 17.34 -5.52 -0.48
C ASP A 152 16.10 -4.80 -1.04
N GLU A 153 14.91 -5.36 -0.82
CA GLU A 153 13.65 -4.73 -1.25
C GLU A 153 13.38 -3.43 -0.47
N LEU A 154 13.64 -3.44 0.84
CA LEU A 154 13.53 -2.25 1.66
C LEU A 154 14.53 -1.17 1.23
N ASP A 155 15.79 -1.52 0.98
CA ASP A 155 16.80 -0.55 0.53
C ASP A 155 16.46 -0.02 -0.87
N GLN A 156 15.95 -0.84 -1.78
CA GLN A 156 15.44 -0.38 -3.08
C GLN A 156 14.32 0.66 -2.92
N ILE A 157 13.31 0.36 -2.08
CA ILE A 157 12.22 1.31 -1.84
C ILE A 157 12.76 2.62 -1.27
N LEU A 158 13.57 2.55 -0.20
CA LEU A 158 14.05 3.73 0.52
C LEU A 158 15.09 4.56 -0.24
N THR A 159 15.89 3.95 -1.12
CA THR A 159 17.02 4.64 -1.75
C THR A 159 16.82 4.97 -3.22
N GLU A 160 16.05 4.15 -3.95
CA GLU A 160 15.85 4.29 -5.40
C GLU A 160 14.45 4.80 -5.75
N PHE A 161 13.42 4.37 -5.01
CA PHE A 161 12.03 4.70 -5.34
C PHE A 161 11.51 5.92 -4.61
N SER A 162 11.76 5.98 -3.29
CA SER A 162 11.15 6.95 -2.39
C SER A 162 11.63 8.39 -2.59
N PRO A 163 10.76 9.39 -2.34
CA PRO A 163 11.14 10.77 -2.54
C PRO A 163 12.01 11.26 -1.37
N ARG A 164 13.20 11.78 -1.66
CA ARG A 164 14.14 12.30 -0.63
C ARG A 164 14.15 13.81 -0.52
N THR A 165 13.65 14.48 -1.55
CA THR A 165 13.65 15.94 -1.65
C THR A 165 12.30 16.50 -2.08
N ALA A 166 12.12 17.81 -1.87
CA ALA A 166 11.03 18.62 -2.42
C ALA A 166 10.77 18.30 -3.92
N ALA A 167 11.86 18.25 -4.70
CA ALA A 167 11.81 17.97 -6.13
C ALA A 167 11.39 16.53 -6.42
N ASP A 168 11.84 15.55 -5.64
CA ASP A 168 11.48 14.15 -5.82
C ASP A 168 9.98 13.91 -5.58
N CYS A 169 9.40 14.49 -4.52
CA CYS A 169 7.94 14.41 -4.34
C CYS A 169 7.20 15.09 -5.50
N ALA A 170 7.66 16.25 -5.96
CA ALA A 170 7.02 16.93 -7.08
C ALA A 170 7.07 16.08 -8.36
N ALA A 171 8.21 15.43 -8.63
CA ALA A 171 8.38 14.49 -9.74
C ALA A 171 7.49 13.26 -9.59
N MET A 172 7.40 12.70 -8.38
CA MET A 172 6.54 11.56 -8.09
C MET A 172 5.06 11.92 -8.21
N LEU A 173 4.64 13.15 -7.87
CA LEU A 173 3.28 13.65 -8.09
C LEU A 173 2.97 13.87 -9.57
N ALA A 174 3.95 14.33 -10.34
CA ALA A 174 3.81 14.59 -11.78
C ALA A 174 3.91 13.33 -12.66
N GLY A 175 4.41 12.21 -12.11
CA GLY A 175 4.58 10.96 -12.86
C GLY A 175 3.26 10.32 -13.29
N ASN A 176 3.30 9.40 -14.27
CA ASN A 176 2.13 8.68 -14.80
C ASN A 176 2.12 7.18 -14.46
N THR A 177 2.97 6.74 -13.53
CA THR A 177 3.27 5.32 -13.25
C THR A 177 2.34 4.65 -12.23
N MET A 178 1.36 5.36 -11.68
CA MET A 178 0.45 4.78 -10.70
C MET A 178 -0.36 3.64 -11.34
N ARG A 179 -0.46 2.52 -10.62
CA ARG A 179 -1.27 1.37 -11.00
C ARG A 179 -2.73 1.77 -11.18
N SER A 180 -3.42 1.10 -12.08
CA SER A 180 -4.84 1.35 -12.30
C SER A 180 -5.65 1.01 -11.04
N ALA A 181 -6.80 1.66 -10.90
CA ALA A 181 -7.72 1.35 -9.80
C ALA A 181 -8.11 -0.15 -9.76
N ALA A 182 -8.28 -0.77 -10.93
CA ALA A 182 -8.59 -2.19 -11.03
C ALA A 182 -7.47 -3.08 -10.49
N GLU A 183 -6.19 -2.75 -10.76
CA GLU A 183 -5.04 -3.48 -10.20
C GLU A 183 -5.00 -3.34 -8.68
N ILE A 184 -5.18 -2.13 -8.14
CA ILE A 184 -5.11 -1.88 -6.69
C ILE A 184 -6.26 -2.60 -5.97
N VAL A 185 -7.48 -2.55 -6.49
CA VAL A 185 -8.65 -3.28 -5.96
C VAL A 185 -8.43 -4.79 -6.04
N ALA A 186 -7.87 -5.30 -7.14
CA ALA A 186 -7.54 -6.72 -7.25
C ALA A 186 -6.50 -7.17 -6.24
N MET A 187 -5.49 -6.34 -5.96
CA MET A 187 -4.48 -6.63 -4.95
C MET A 187 -5.08 -6.61 -3.53
N GLU A 188 -5.95 -5.65 -3.23
CA GLU A 188 -6.67 -5.61 -1.94
C GLU A 188 -7.52 -6.87 -1.74
N ASP A 189 -8.29 -7.29 -2.74
CA ASP A 189 -9.11 -8.51 -2.66
C ASP A 189 -8.27 -9.79 -2.48
N LEU A 190 -7.09 -9.84 -3.12
CA LEU A 190 -6.14 -10.94 -2.93
C LEU A 190 -5.70 -11.03 -1.46
N PHE A 191 -5.32 -9.89 -0.87
CA PHE A 191 -4.91 -9.80 0.53
C PHE A 191 -6.08 -10.00 1.49
N TYR A 192 -7.30 -9.62 1.12
CA TYR A 192 -8.50 -9.91 1.89
C TYR A 192 -8.74 -11.42 2.00
N GLY A 193 -8.67 -12.14 0.87
CA GLY A 193 -8.79 -13.59 0.85
C GLY A 193 -7.68 -14.29 1.63
N ALA A 194 -6.43 -13.85 1.46
CA ALA A 194 -5.30 -14.38 2.22
C ALA A 194 -5.46 -14.15 3.73
N HIS A 195 -5.85 -12.94 4.13
CA HIS A 195 -6.06 -12.58 5.54
C HIS A 195 -7.21 -13.41 6.15
N ASN A 196 -8.33 -13.63 5.44
CA ASN A 196 -9.39 -14.51 5.93
C ASN A 196 -8.91 -15.95 6.17
N ALA A 197 -8.10 -16.50 5.27
CA ALA A 197 -7.52 -17.83 5.44
C ALA A 197 -6.55 -17.90 6.63
N VAL A 198 -5.71 -16.87 6.81
CA VAL A 198 -4.84 -16.73 8.00
C VAL A 198 -5.65 -16.71 9.27
N ARG A 199 -6.71 -15.88 9.34
CA ARG A 199 -7.56 -15.78 10.53
C ARG A 199 -8.25 -17.11 10.81
N SER A 200 -8.74 -17.80 9.78
CA SER A 200 -9.27 -19.15 9.92
C SER A 200 -8.22 -20.12 10.49
N ALA A 201 -6.96 -20.04 10.05
CA ALA A 201 -5.88 -20.86 10.61
C ALA A 201 -5.51 -20.54 12.06
N GLN A 202 -5.67 -19.28 12.48
CA GLN A 202 -5.44 -18.87 13.87
C GLN A 202 -6.52 -19.38 14.84
N PHE A 203 -7.77 -19.55 14.40
CA PHE A 203 -8.89 -19.90 15.30
C PHE A 203 -9.48 -21.30 15.12
N SER A 204 -9.53 -21.83 13.89
CA SER A 204 -10.43 -22.96 13.58
C SER A 204 -9.78 -24.09 12.78
N ASP A 205 -9.08 -23.80 11.70
CA ASP A 205 -8.45 -24.83 10.85
C ASP A 205 -7.04 -24.42 10.39
N PRO A 206 -5.96 -24.94 11.01
CA PRO A 206 -4.59 -24.60 10.64
C PRO A 206 -4.25 -24.99 9.19
N LYS A 207 -5.08 -25.78 8.53
CA LYS A 207 -4.91 -26.17 7.13
C LYS A 207 -5.45 -25.12 6.14
N CYS A 208 -5.99 -24.00 6.62
CA CYS A 208 -6.42 -22.88 5.77
C CYS A 208 -5.24 -22.10 5.17
N VAL A 209 -4.04 -22.24 5.70
CA VAL A 209 -2.81 -21.65 5.16
C VAL A 209 -1.91 -22.72 4.52
N PRO A 210 -0.95 -22.32 3.65
CA PRO A 210 -0.02 -23.25 3.03
C PRO A 210 0.81 -24.02 4.07
N ARG A 211 1.28 -25.21 3.71
CA ARG A 211 2.13 -26.01 4.61
C ARG A 211 3.43 -25.26 4.90
N GLY A 212 3.75 -25.09 6.18
CA GLY A 212 4.95 -24.39 6.63
C GLY A 212 4.76 -22.87 6.80
N PHE A 213 3.58 -22.34 6.48
CA PHE A 213 3.22 -20.95 6.76
C PHE A 213 3.03 -20.74 8.27
N ASP A 214 3.63 -19.69 8.83
CA ASP A 214 3.39 -19.27 10.21
C ASP A 214 2.16 -18.35 10.28
N PRO A 215 1.02 -18.81 10.84
CA PRO A 215 -0.20 -18.01 10.87
C PRO A 215 -0.08 -16.78 11.79
N VAL A 216 0.89 -16.71 12.70
CA VAL A 216 1.10 -15.55 13.57
C VAL A 216 2.02 -14.55 12.87
N ALA A 217 3.26 -14.94 12.57
CA ALA A 217 4.23 -14.01 11.98
C ALA A 217 3.87 -13.63 10.54
N GLY A 218 3.61 -14.63 9.68
CA GLY A 218 3.17 -14.38 8.30
C GLY A 218 1.78 -13.76 8.22
N GLY A 219 0.94 -14.01 9.22
CA GLY A 219 -0.33 -13.32 9.38
C GLY A 219 -0.17 -11.83 9.66
N GLY A 220 0.82 -11.44 10.47
CA GLY A 220 1.19 -10.04 10.70
C GLY A 220 1.62 -9.32 9.42
N VAL A 221 2.45 -9.97 8.59
CA VAL A 221 2.86 -9.42 7.28
C VAL A 221 1.65 -9.19 6.36
N ILE A 222 0.77 -10.18 6.24
CA ILE A 222 -0.45 -10.06 5.42
C ILE A 222 -1.35 -8.96 5.97
N HIS A 223 -1.47 -8.83 7.30
CA HIS A 223 -2.26 -7.79 7.95
C HIS A 223 -1.77 -6.39 7.59
N GLU A 224 -0.47 -6.11 7.76
CA GLU A 224 0.12 -4.79 7.48
C GLU A 224 0.08 -4.44 5.99
N ARG A 225 0.39 -5.39 5.10
CA ARG A 225 0.28 -5.14 3.65
C ARG A 225 -1.17 -4.88 3.23
N ARG A 226 -2.14 -5.62 3.82
CA ARG A 226 -3.56 -5.38 3.59
C ARG A 226 -3.99 -4.02 4.11
N HIS A 227 -3.50 -3.59 5.28
CA HIS A 227 -3.83 -2.29 5.88
C HIS A 227 -3.65 -1.14 4.87
N ALA A 228 -2.47 -1.05 4.25
CA ALA A 228 -2.20 -0.06 3.23
C ALA A 228 -3.10 -0.19 1.98
N LEU A 229 -3.35 -1.42 1.50
CA LEU A 229 -4.23 -1.67 0.35
C LEU A 229 -5.67 -1.25 0.63
N THR A 230 -6.23 -1.66 1.77
CA THR A 230 -7.59 -1.31 2.20
C THR A 230 -7.69 0.19 2.47
N TRP A 231 -6.64 0.84 2.99
CA TRP A 231 -6.60 2.30 3.11
C TRP A 231 -6.70 2.98 1.75
N MET A 232 -5.92 2.53 0.76
CA MET A 232 -5.93 3.08 -0.60
C MET A 232 -7.30 2.91 -1.28
N THR A 233 -7.99 1.80 -1.03
CA THR A 233 -9.34 1.53 -1.58
C THR A 233 -10.47 2.12 -0.73
N SER A 234 -10.15 2.83 0.36
CA SER A 234 -11.09 3.47 1.29
C SER A 234 -10.99 4.99 1.34
N PRO A 235 -11.26 5.74 0.24
CA PRO A 235 -11.25 7.21 0.27
C PRO A 235 -12.11 7.77 1.41
N GLY A 236 -11.57 8.74 2.14
CA GLY A 236 -12.23 9.38 3.29
C GLY A 236 -12.02 8.71 4.65
N THR A 237 -11.56 7.45 4.72
CA THR A 237 -11.27 6.76 5.99
C THR A 237 -9.89 7.15 6.56
N PRO A 238 -9.74 7.65 7.79
CA PRO A 238 -8.42 7.93 8.34
C PRO A 238 -7.50 6.69 8.35
N TRP A 239 -6.18 6.89 8.29
CA TRP A 239 -5.20 5.78 8.23
C TRP A 239 -5.40 4.75 9.36
N GLY A 240 -5.58 5.19 10.60
CA GLY A 240 -5.76 4.30 11.75
C GLY A 240 -7.17 3.70 11.91
N ASP A 241 -8.12 4.08 11.05
CA ASP A 241 -9.54 3.69 11.17
C ASP A 241 -9.96 2.67 10.10
N VAL A 242 -8.99 2.10 9.37
CA VAL A 242 -9.26 1.14 8.31
C VAL A 242 -9.79 -0.17 8.91
N ASP A 243 -10.96 -0.60 8.46
CA ASP A 243 -11.55 -1.87 8.89
C ASP A 243 -10.89 -3.04 8.16
N LEU A 244 -10.22 -3.89 8.94
CA LEU A 244 -9.57 -5.12 8.47
C LEU A 244 -10.30 -6.39 8.92
N SER A 245 -11.58 -6.29 9.30
CA SER A 245 -12.40 -7.45 9.61
C SER A 245 -12.42 -8.47 8.45
N THR A 246 -12.51 -9.76 8.82
CA THR A 246 -12.51 -10.94 7.91
C THR A 246 -13.33 -12.07 8.48
#